data_AF-A0A8X6YRM5-F1
#
_entry.id   AF-A0A8X6YRM5-F1
#
_cell.length_a   1.000
_cell.length_b   1.000
_cell.length_c   1.000
_cell.angle_alpha   90.00
_cell.angle_beta   90.00
_cell.angle_gamma   90.00
#
_symmetry.space_group_name_H-M   'P 1'
#
loop_
_entity.id
_entity.type
_entity.pdbx_description
1 polymer ?
#
loop_
_entity_poly.entity_id
_entity_poly.type
_entity_poly.pdbx_seq_one_letter_code
_entity_poly.pdbx_strand_id
1 'polypeptide(L)'
;MFEGDEKITEVDTVIMATGYEWKFPFLEDDIVTTEKDGRINLYKCMWSPNLKHQSLVVIGFVLPFGPGFPLGEMQCRWVAQVFSGKIKLPSKDIMMKDIIKRHEQNVKRYRPNDKVSIRVDYVPYMDDIASQFGAKPNLLKMLITDPQLFQACFFGPCLSYQYRLQGPHKWKGARKAILSAKERMKTPSQEMWIMEETNVMCIISH
;
A
#
# COMPACT_ATOMS: atom_id res chain seq x y z
N MET A 1 38.71 6.74 5.19
CA MET A 1 38.78 6.22 6.58
C MET A 1 37.35 6.14 7.06
N PHE A 2 36.81 4.93 7.23
CA PHE A 2 35.51 4.78 7.84
C PHE A 2 35.63 4.92 9.37
N GLU A 3 34.51 5.16 10.05
CA GLU A 3 34.51 5.24 11.51
C GLU A 3 34.96 3.89 12.10
N GLY A 4 35.99 3.92 12.96
CA GLY A 4 36.60 2.72 13.53
C GLY A 4 37.76 2.13 12.72
N ASP A 5 38.07 2.69 11.55
CA ASP A 5 39.23 2.25 10.77
C ASP A 5 40.52 2.94 11.24
N GLU A 6 41.60 2.16 11.31
CA GLU A 6 42.96 2.68 11.53
C GLU A 6 43.65 3.10 10.21
N LYS A 7 43.06 2.78 9.04
CA LYS A 7 43.64 3.06 7.71
C LYS A 7 42.64 3.71 6.77
N ILE A 8 43.18 4.46 5.81
CA ILE A 8 42.39 5.10 4.77
C ILE A 8 42.15 4.11 3.63
N THR A 9 40.90 3.78 3.37
CA THR A 9 40.49 3.10 2.14
C THR A 9 40.53 4.10 0.98
N GLU A 10 41.34 3.82 -0.03
CA GLU A 10 41.33 4.58 -1.29
C GLU A 10 40.13 4.15 -2.14
N VAL A 11 39.42 5.13 -2.70
CA VAL A 11 38.24 4.91 -3.53
C VAL A 11 38.25 5.88 -4.71
N ASP A 12 37.92 5.38 -5.89
CA ASP A 12 37.86 6.19 -7.11
C ASP A 12 36.51 6.92 -7.27
N THR A 13 35.45 6.41 -6.64
CA THR A 13 34.08 6.94 -6.80
C THR A 13 33.23 6.70 -5.56
N VAL A 14 32.40 7.68 -5.21
CA VAL A 14 31.42 7.61 -4.12
C VAL A 14 30.01 7.78 -4.68
N ILE A 15 29.12 6.83 -4.37
CA ILE A 15 27.69 6.89 -4.75
C ILE A 15 26.85 7.19 -3.52
N MET A 16 26.20 8.37 -3.50
CA MET A 16 25.36 8.81 -2.39
C MET A 16 23.93 8.27 -2.52
N ALA A 17 23.67 7.09 -1.96
CA ALA A 17 22.33 6.49 -1.91
C ALA A 17 21.55 6.87 -0.62
N THR A 18 21.61 8.14 -0.20
CA THR A 18 21.06 8.64 1.08
C THR A 18 19.54 8.89 1.08
N GLY A 19 18.88 8.67 -0.06
CA GLY A 19 17.44 8.82 -0.24
C GLY A 19 17.03 10.19 -0.81
N TYR A 20 15.74 10.50 -0.66
CA TYR A 20 15.11 11.69 -1.24
C TYR A 20 14.35 12.50 -0.20
N GLU A 21 14.27 13.81 -0.43
CA GLU A 21 13.33 14.73 0.22
C GLU A 21 12.04 14.88 -0.60
N TRP A 22 10.95 15.27 0.04
CA TRP A 22 9.69 15.56 -0.62
C TRP A 22 9.32 17.03 -0.47
N LYS A 23 9.03 17.70 -1.58
CA LYS A 23 8.58 19.09 -1.63
C LYS A 23 7.39 19.20 -2.57
N PHE A 24 6.44 20.06 -2.22
CA PHE A 24 5.27 20.37 -3.03
C PHE A 24 5.29 21.86 -3.40
N PRO A 25 6.22 22.32 -4.27
CA PRO A 25 6.46 23.75 -4.52
C PRO A 25 5.30 24.48 -5.21
N PHE A 26 4.29 23.73 -5.65
CA PHE A 26 3.06 24.24 -6.26
C PHE A 26 1.89 24.33 -5.27
N LEU A 27 2.08 23.92 -4.00
CA LEU A 27 1.10 24.02 -2.93
C LEU A 27 1.49 25.12 -1.95
N GLU A 28 0.48 25.73 -1.33
CA GLU A 28 0.69 26.61 -0.18
C GLU A 28 1.19 25.81 1.02
N ASP A 29 2.06 26.42 1.83
CA ASP A 29 2.80 25.74 2.93
C ASP A 29 1.88 25.20 4.03
N ASP A 30 0.65 25.70 4.15
CA ASP A 30 -0.34 25.29 5.15
C ASP A 30 -1.20 24.09 4.70
N ILE A 31 -1.09 23.67 3.43
CA ILE A 31 -1.83 22.53 2.88
C ILE A 31 -1.22 21.22 3.36
N VAL A 32 0.09 21.03 3.22
CA VAL A 32 0.80 19.81 3.66
C VAL A 32 1.82 20.19 4.73
N THR A 33 1.35 20.29 5.97
CA THR A 33 2.21 20.70 7.09
C THR A 33 2.95 19.53 7.71
N THR A 34 4.22 19.74 8.03
CA THR A 34 5.04 18.83 8.85
C THR A 34 5.29 19.46 10.21
N GLU A 35 4.98 18.72 11.27
CA GLU A 35 5.15 19.15 12.66
C GLU A 35 6.60 18.98 13.13
N LYS A 36 6.94 19.58 14.27
CA LYS A 36 8.29 19.49 14.86
C LYS A 36 8.72 18.06 15.20
N ASP A 37 7.77 17.17 15.44
CA ASP A 37 8.00 15.74 15.71
C ASP A 37 8.13 14.90 14.41
N GLY A 38 8.16 15.56 13.23
CA GLY A 38 8.23 14.90 11.92
C GLY A 38 6.89 14.33 11.44
N ARG A 39 5.79 14.59 12.15
CA ARG A 39 4.46 14.17 11.72
C ARG A 39 3.97 14.99 10.54
N ILE A 40 3.59 14.31 9.47
CA ILE A 40 2.91 14.94 8.33
C ILE A 40 1.39 14.89 8.56
N ASN A 41 0.76 16.05 8.55
CA ASN A 41 -0.68 16.18 8.80
C ASN A 41 -1.52 15.88 7.55
N LEU A 42 -1.58 14.59 7.19
CA LEU A 42 -2.44 14.08 6.14
C LEU A 42 -3.32 12.94 6.68
N TYR A 43 -4.64 13.15 6.69
CA TYR A 43 -5.60 12.16 7.13
C TYR A 43 -5.56 10.96 6.16
N LYS A 44 -5.34 9.78 6.75
CA LYS A 44 -5.04 8.53 6.02
C LYS A 44 -3.97 8.69 4.92
N CYS A 45 -2.97 9.54 5.13
CA CYS A 45 -1.92 9.87 4.16
C CYS A 45 -2.43 10.47 2.83
N MET A 46 -3.58 11.14 2.86
CA MET A 46 -4.23 11.66 1.64
C MET A 46 -4.78 13.08 1.79
N TRP A 47 -5.62 13.30 2.80
CA TRP A 47 -6.45 14.50 2.90
C TRP A 47 -5.84 15.52 3.85
N SER A 48 -5.74 16.77 3.42
CA SER A 48 -5.31 17.84 4.30
C SER A 48 -6.46 18.28 5.22
N PRO A 49 -6.28 18.21 6.55
CA PRO A 49 -7.29 18.67 7.51
C PRO A 49 -7.40 20.20 7.58
N ASN A 50 -6.48 20.94 6.96
CA ASN A 50 -6.45 22.40 7.00
C ASN A 50 -7.32 23.06 5.94
N LEU A 51 -7.74 22.31 4.91
CA LEU A 51 -8.57 22.84 3.84
C LEU A 51 -10.00 23.11 4.32
N LYS A 52 -10.49 24.33 4.08
CA LYS A 52 -11.90 24.70 4.30
C LYS A 52 -12.85 23.84 3.47
N HIS A 53 -12.47 23.55 2.23
CA HIS A 53 -13.19 22.65 1.32
C HIS A 53 -12.26 21.52 0.91
N GLN A 54 -12.72 20.27 1.05
CA GLN A 54 -11.95 19.08 0.72
C GLN A 54 -11.95 18.84 -0.80
N SER A 55 -11.37 19.78 -1.55
CA SER A 55 -11.28 19.79 -3.02
C SER A 55 -9.90 19.37 -3.55
N LEU A 56 -8.94 19.14 -2.65
CA LEU A 56 -7.59 18.71 -2.97
C LEU A 56 -7.25 17.47 -2.14
N VAL A 57 -6.52 16.54 -2.76
CA VAL A 57 -6.07 15.29 -2.14
C VAL A 57 -4.71 14.90 -2.70
N VAL A 58 -3.85 14.36 -1.84
CA VAL A 58 -2.57 13.78 -2.24
C VAL A 58 -2.75 12.27 -2.40
N ILE A 59 -2.36 11.70 -3.55
CA ILE A 59 -2.48 10.28 -3.84
C ILE A 59 -1.07 9.70 -4.03
N GLY A 60 -0.83 8.51 -3.50
CA GLY A 60 0.44 7.80 -3.59
C GLY A 60 1.51 8.29 -2.60
N PHE A 61 1.20 9.29 -1.77
CA PHE A 61 2.13 9.79 -0.75
C PHE A 61 2.08 8.95 0.54
N VAL A 62 2.46 7.69 0.37
CA VAL A 62 2.41 6.65 1.41
C VAL A 62 3.58 5.69 1.22
N LEU A 63 4.18 5.21 2.32
CA LEU A 63 5.27 4.24 2.31
C LEU A 63 4.83 2.90 2.88
N PRO A 64 4.31 1.99 2.04
CA PRO A 64 3.79 0.74 2.53
C PRO A 64 4.87 -0.31 2.79
N PHE A 65 4.64 -1.14 3.81
CA PHE A 65 5.20 -2.48 3.86
C PHE A 65 4.31 -3.41 3.03
N GLY A 66 4.54 -3.40 1.71
CA GLY A 66 3.77 -4.15 0.72
C GLY A 66 3.65 -3.40 -0.61
N PRO A 67 2.79 -3.86 -1.54
CA PRO A 67 2.72 -3.30 -2.89
C PRO A 67 2.04 -1.92 -2.91
N GLY A 68 2.67 -0.93 -3.55
CA GLY A 68 2.17 0.45 -3.65
C GLY A 68 1.07 0.67 -4.70
N PHE A 69 1.07 -0.07 -5.81
CA PHE A 69 0.06 0.14 -6.87
C PHE A 69 -1.39 -0.12 -6.42
N PRO A 70 -1.70 -1.22 -5.71
CA PRO A 70 -3.06 -1.44 -5.20
C PRO A 70 -3.49 -0.38 -4.19
N LEU A 71 -2.55 0.18 -3.42
CA LEU A 71 -2.83 1.26 -2.49
C LEU A 71 -3.25 2.52 -3.21
N GLY A 72 -2.49 2.97 -4.21
CA GLY A 72 -2.86 4.13 -5.03
C GLY A 72 -4.22 3.94 -5.71
N GLU A 73 -4.50 2.75 -6.24
CA GLU A 73 -5.83 2.41 -6.79
C GLU A 73 -6.94 2.51 -5.75
N MET A 74 -6.71 2.00 -4.53
CA MET A 74 -7.66 2.05 -3.43
C MET A 74 -7.95 3.49 -3.00
N GLN A 75 -6.90 4.31 -2.89
CA GLN A 75 -6.99 5.74 -2.61
C GLN A 75 -7.86 6.44 -3.67
N CYS A 76 -7.59 6.22 -4.95
CA CYS A 76 -8.37 6.78 -6.06
C CYS A 76 -9.86 6.39 -5.98
N ARG A 77 -10.16 5.12 -5.66
CA ARG A 77 -11.54 4.65 -5.52
C ARG A 77 -12.30 5.38 -4.42
N TRP A 78 -11.66 5.62 -3.28
CA TRP A 78 -12.27 6.36 -2.19
C TRP A 78 -12.45 7.85 -2.57
N VAL A 79 -11.44 8.48 -3.15
CA VAL A 79 -11.50 9.88 -3.64
C VAL A 79 -12.68 10.08 -4.58
N ALA A 80 -12.89 9.18 -5.55
CA ALA A 80 -14.02 9.27 -6.47
C ALA A 80 -15.39 9.25 -5.76
N GLN A 81 -15.54 8.50 -4.67
CA GLN A 81 -16.77 8.51 -3.88
C GLN A 81 -16.95 9.81 -3.08
N VAL A 82 -15.86 10.39 -2.59
CA VAL A 82 -15.88 11.67 -1.87
C VAL A 82 -16.23 12.82 -2.82
N PHE A 83 -15.54 12.93 -3.96
CA PHE A 83 -15.77 14.00 -4.94
C PHE A 83 -17.12 13.89 -5.66
N SER A 84 -17.68 12.69 -5.80
CA SER A 84 -19.06 12.53 -6.28
C SER A 84 -20.13 12.84 -5.23
N GLY A 85 -19.74 13.23 -4.01
CA GLY A 85 -20.67 13.58 -2.92
C GLY A 85 -21.35 12.38 -2.26
N LYS A 86 -21.01 11.15 -2.64
CA LYS A 86 -21.57 9.91 -2.07
C LYS A 86 -21.07 9.64 -0.66
N ILE A 87 -19.86 10.11 -0.35
CA ILE A 87 -19.21 9.94 0.95
C ILE A 87 -18.73 11.30 1.44
N LYS A 88 -19.00 11.60 2.71
CA LYS A 88 -18.48 12.79 3.37
C LYS A 88 -17.30 12.40 4.24
N LEU A 89 -16.26 13.23 4.20
CA LEU A 89 -15.14 13.11 5.12
C LEU A 89 -15.55 13.54 6.53
N PRO A 90 -14.89 13.02 7.58
CA PRO A 90 -15.18 13.41 8.96
C PRO A 90 -14.73 14.85 9.25
N SER A 91 -15.02 15.35 10.46
CA SER A 91 -14.58 16.69 10.88
C SER A 91 -13.04 16.76 11.02
N LYS A 92 -12.52 17.99 10.97
CA LYS A 92 -11.09 18.29 11.19
C LYS A 92 -10.56 17.63 12.46
N ASP A 93 -11.29 17.71 13.57
CA ASP A 93 -10.85 17.15 14.85
C ASP A 93 -10.71 15.63 14.81
N ILE A 94 -11.60 14.94 14.10
CA ILE A 94 -11.53 13.48 13.92
C ILE A 94 -10.34 13.13 13.03
N MET A 95 -10.13 13.88 11.95
CA MET A 95 -8.97 13.70 11.07
C MET A 95 -7.66 13.87 11.85
N MET A 96 -7.54 14.92 12.65
CA MET A 96 -6.35 15.20 13.45
C MET A 96 -6.09 14.12 14.50
N LYS A 97 -7.13 13.64 15.18
CA LYS A 97 -7.00 12.52 16.14
C LYS A 97 -6.48 11.25 15.47
N ASP A 98 -6.96 10.93 14.27
CA ASP A 98 -6.48 9.77 13.49
C ASP A 98 -5.01 9.93 13.08
N ILE A 99 -4.62 11.11 12.60
CA ILE A 99 -3.24 11.45 12.24
C ILE A 99 -2.30 11.26 13.43
N ILE A 100 -2.65 11.81 14.60
CA ILE A 100 -1.86 11.70 15.83
C ILE A 100 -1.73 10.24 16.26
N LYS A 101 -2.85 9.52 16.33
CA LYS A 101 -2.88 8.10 16.72
C LYS A 101 -2.01 7.25 15.79
N ARG A 102 -2.09 7.44 14.47
CA ARG A 102 -1.26 6.73 13.49
C ARG A 102 0.22 7.04 13.69
N HIS A 103 0.57 8.30 13.91
CA HIS A 103 1.95 8.69 14.16
C HIS A 103 2.51 8.02 15.43
N GLU A 104 1.77 8.04 16.54
CA GLU A 104 2.17 7.36 17.80
C GLU A 104 2.36 5.85 17.62
N GLN A 105 1.47 5.20 16.85
CA GLN A 105 1.60 3.78 16.53
C GLN A 105 2.84 3.51 15.66
N ASN A 106 3.10 4.36 14.68
CA ASN A 106 4.23 4.21 13.78
C ASN A 106 5.57 4.43 14.50
N VAL A 107 5.68 5.41 15.39
CA VAL A 107 6.89 5.66 16.19
C VAL A 107 7.23 4.45 17.08
N LYS A 108 6.23 3.74 17.61
CA LYS A 108 6.43 2.52 18.40
C LYS A 108 6.81 1.30 17.55
N ARG A 109 6.34 1.24 16.31
CA ARG A 109 6.48 0.08 15.43
C ARG A 109 7.73 0.12 14.56
N TYR A 110 8.10 1.28 14.05
CA TYR A 110 9.16 1.46 13.06
C TYR A 110 10.39 2.10 13.69
N ARG A 111 11.56 1.84 13.09
CA ARG A 111 12.80 2.55 13.45
C ARG A 111 12.60 4.06 13.26
N PRO A 112 13.04 4.91 14.21
CA PRO A 112 12.95 6.35 14.08
C PRO A 112 13.55 6.84 12.75
N ASN A 113 12.75 7.58 11.99
CA ASN A 113 13.16 8.34 10.80
C ASN A 113 12.12 9.45 10.53
N ASP A 114 12.53 10.45 9.75
CA ASP A 114 11.72 11.55 9.21
C ASP A 114 10.48 11.09 8.42
N LYS A 115 10.50 9.85 7.91
CA LYS A 115 9.46 9.28 7.05
C LYS A 115 8.44 8.44 7.81
N VAL A 116 8.58 8.31 9.13
CA VAL A 116 7.82 7.36 9.95
C VAL A 116 6.33 7.64 9.92
N SER A 117 5.95 8.92 9.75
CA SER A 117 4.56 9.33 9.70
C SER A 117 3.82 8.62 8.57
N ILE A 118 4.33 8.61 7.34
CA ILE A 118 3.60 8.06 6.18
C ILE A 118 3.78 6.56 5.97
N ARG A 119 4.45 5.86 6.90
CA ARG A 119 4.61 4.40 6.82
C ARG A 119 3.32 3.69 7.19
N VAL A 120 2.98 2.63 6.45
CA VAL A 120 1.75 1.86 6.70
C VAL A 120 1.99 0.37 6.46
N ASP A 121 1.29 -0.47 7.20
CA ASP A 121 1.18 -1.88 6.85
C ASP A 121 0.12 -2.06 5.78
N TYR A 122 0.42 -2.84 4.74
CA TYR A 122 -0.44 -2.97 3.55
C TYR A 122 -1.88 -3.41 3.89
N VAL A 123 -2.05 -4.52 4.61
CA VAL A 123 -3.39 -5.08 4.88
C VAL A 123 -4.24 -4.15 5.75
N PRO A 124 -3.75 -3.66 6.92
CA PRO A 124 -4.54 -2.74 7.75
C PRO A 124 -4.95 -1.46 7.01
N TYR A 125 -4.06 -0.88 6.21
CA TYR A 125 -4.37 0.34 5.46
C TYR A 125 -5.37 0.07 4.34
N MET A 126 -5.18 -1.00 3.55
CA MET A 126 -6.12 -1.37 2.49
C MET A 126 -7.53 -1.63 3.06
N ASP A 127 -7.62 -2.33 4.18
CA ASP A 127 -8.87 -2.55 4.89
C ASP A 127 -9.52 -1.27 5.40
N ASP A 128 -8.73 -0.36 5.96
CA ASP A 128 -9.20 0.92 6.48
C ASP A 128 -9.78 1.80 5.36
N ILE A 129 -9.07 1.96 4.24
CA ILE A 129 -9.57 2.71 3.08
C ILE A 129 -10.78 2.02 2.46
N ALA A 130 -10.73 0.69 2.26
CA ALA A 130 -11.85 -0.06 1.70
C ALA A 130 -13.11 -0.01 2.58
N SER A 131 -12.95 0.12 3.90
CA SER A 131 -14.06 0.29 4.83
C SER A 131 -14.78 1.62 4.64
N GLN A 132 -14.06 2.68 4.24
CA GLN A 132 -14.66 4.00 4.04
C GLN A 132 -15.78 3.99 3.00
N PHE A 133 -15.72 3.10 2.01
CA PHE A 133 -16.68 3.02 0.92
C PHE A 133 -17.29 1.61 0.72
N GLY A 134 -17.20 0.74 1.72
CA GLY A 134 -17.88 -0.56 1.74
C GLY A 134 -17.29 -1.64 0.83
N ALA A 135 -16.05 -1.49 0.37
CA ALA A 135 -15.34 -2.48 -0.43
C ALA A 135 -14.55 -3.51 0.40
N LYS A 136 -14.42 -3.30 1.72
CA LYS A 136 -13.76 -4.26 2.62
C LYS A 136 -14.53 -5.59 2.63
N PRO A 137 -13.90 -6.73 2.31
CA PRO A 137 -14.55 -8.04 2.36
C PRO A 137 -15.06 -8.38 3.78
N ASN A 138 -16.32 -8.81 3.88
CA ASN A 138 -16.83 -9.34 5.13
C ASN A 138 -16.50 -10.84 5.26
N LEU A 139 -15.42 -11.14 5.99
CA LEU A 139 -14.90 -12.49 6.13
C LEU A 139 -15.88 -13.44 6.86
N LEU A 140 -16.62 -12.96 7.87
CA LEU A 140 -17.61 -13.77 8.58
C LEU A 140 -18.78 -14.17 7.68
N LYS A 141 -19.30 -13.23 6.89
CA LYS A 141 -20.33 -13.52 5.89
C LYS A 141 -19.80 -14.49 4.82
N MET A 142 -18.55 -14.33 4.42
CA MET A 142 -17.90 -15.19 3.43
C MET A 142 -17.70 -16.62 3.94
N LEU A 143 -17.37 -16.80 5.23
CA LEU A 143 -17.26 -18.13 5.85
C LEU A 143 -18.53 -18.96 5.68
N ILE A 144 -19.71 -18.32 5.77
CA ILE A 144 -21.01 -18.99 5.64
C ILE A 144 -21.41 -19.17 4.16
N THR A 145 -21.17 -18.16 3.34
CA THR A 145 -21.68 -18.12 1.95
C THR A 145 -20.76 -18.77 0.91
N ASP A 146 -19.44 -18.72 1.11
CA ASP A 146 -18.43 -19.27 0.21
C ASP A 146 -17.17 -19.67 1.01
N PRO A 147 -17.20 -20.84 1.70
CA PRO A 147 -16.11 -21.31 2.55
C PRO A 147 -14.77 -21.44 1.81
N GLN A 148 -14.81 -21.80 0.51
CA GLN A 148 -13.62 -21.91 -0.33
C GLN A 148 -12.96 -20.55 -0.53
N LEU A 149 -13.75 -19.52 -0.84
CA LEU A 149 -13.24 -18.16 -0.96
C LEU A 149 -12.77 -17.61 0.39
N PHE A 150 -13.45 -17.96 1.49
CA PHE A 150 -13.00 -17.62 2.84
C PHE A 150 -11.61 -18.16 3.12
N GLN A 151 -11.39 -19.46 2.89
CA GLN A 151 -10.10 -20.09 3.12
C GLN A 151 -8.99 -19.43 2.29
N ALA A 152 -9.28 -19.11 1.02
CA ALA A 152 -8.32 -18.43 0.14
C ALA A 152 -8.01 -16.98 0.58
N CYS A 153 -8.99 -16.25 1.12
CA CYS A 153 -8.79 -14.87 1.57
C CYS A 153 -8.14 -14.79 2.96
N PHE A 154 -8.48 -15.70 3.88
CA PHE A 154 -8.02 -15.66 5.27
C PHE A 154 -6.65 -16.32 5.45
N PHE A 155 -6.45 -17.50 4.84
CA PHE A 155 -5.18 -18.25 4.96
C PHE A 155 -4.26 -18.09 3.75
N GLY A 156 -4.75 -17.50 2.66
CA GLY A 156 -3.95 -17.23 1.46
C GLY A 156 -3.32 -15.84 1.45
N PRO A 157 -2.60 -15.50 0.37
CA PRO A 157 -2.04 -14.16 0.21
C PRO A 157 -3.14 -13.10 0.09
N CYS A 158 -2.92 -11.93 0.67
CA CYS A 158 -3.80 -10.78 0.51
C CYS A 158 -3.67 -10.18 -0.89
N LEU A 159 -4.47 -10.68 -1.83
CA LEU A 159 -4.49 -10.21 -3.22
C LEU A 159 -5.40 -8.98 -3.36
N SER A 160 -4.99 -8.01 -4.17
CA SER A 160 -5.77 -6.80 -4.45
C SER A 160 -7.18 -7.09 -5.00
N TYR A 161 -7.38 -8.25 -5.66
CA TYR A 161 -8.68 -8.72 -6.13
C TYR A 161 -9.73 -8.83 -5.02
N GLN A 162 -9.32 -9.08 -3.76
CA GLN A 162 -10.23 -9.21 -2.62
C GLN A 162 -11.11 -7.96 -2.46
N TYR A 163 -10.53 -6.78 -2.66
CA TYR A 163 -11.24 -5.50 -2.55
C TYR A 163 -12.13 -5.15 -3.75
N ARG A 164 -12.29 -6.09 -4.69
CA ARG A 164 -13.23 -6.04 -5.82
C ARG A 164 -14.34 -7.09 -5.70
N LEU A 165 -14.44 -7.82 -4.57
CA LEU A 165 -15.49 -8.81 -4.30
C LEU A 165 -16.85 -8.17 -3.95
N GLN A 166 -16.83 -6.99 -3.33
CA GLN A 166 -18.00 -6.25 -2.90
C GLN A 166 -17.77 -4.73 -2.96
N GLY A 167 -18.83 -3.97 -2.67
CA GLY A 167 -18.82 -2.52 -2.72
C GLY A 167 -18.86 -1.96 -4.15
N PRO A 168 -18.68 -0.64 -4.31
CA PRO A 168 -18.61 0.03 -5.60
C PRO A 168 -17.51 -0.56 -6.49
N HIS A 169 -17.83 -0.67 -7.78
CA HIS A 169 -16.91 -1.17 -8.82
C HIS A 169 -16.46 -2.64 -8.61
N LYS A 170 -17.36 -3.49 -8.09
CA LYS A 170 -17.19 -4.94 -7.99
C LYS A 170 -16.81 -5.53 -9.35
N TRP A 171 -15.86 -6.46 -9.37
CA TRP A 171 -15.45 -7.17 -10.58
C TRP A 171 -15.93 -8.63 -10.55
N LYS A 172 -16.69 -9.04 -11.56
CA LYS A 172 -17.22 -10.42 -11.66
C LYS A 172 -16.11 -11.48 -11.68
N GLY A 173 -14.94 -11.15 -12.22
CA GLY A 173 -13.78 -12.06 -12.29
C GLY A 173 -13.00 -12.18 -10.98
N ALA A 174 -13.27 -11.37 -9.95
CA ALA A 174 -12.46 -11.31 -8.73
C ALA A 174 -12.34 -12.67 -8.02
N ARG A 175 -13.46 -13.39 -7.86
CA ARG A 175 -13.49 -14.73 -7.25
C ARG A 175 -12.57 -15.70 -8.00
N LYS A 176 -12.76 -15.80 -9.33
CA LYS A 176 -11.95 -16.69 -10.18
C LYS A 176 -10.47 -16.32 -10.09
N ALA A 177 -10.15 -15.03 -10.14
CA ALA A 177 -8.78 -14.53 -10.06
C ALA A 177 -8.11 -14.90 -8.72
N ILE A 178 -8.82 -14.82 -7.60
CA ILE A 178 -8.29 -15.21 -6.28
C ILE A 178 -7.98 -16.72 -6.25
N LEU A 179 -8.95 -17.55 -6.66
CA LEU A 179 -8.80 -19.01 -6.57
C LEU A 179 -7.73 -19.56 -7.52
N SER A 180 -7.60 -19.00 -8.72
CA SER A 180 -6.58 -19.39 -9.71
C SER A 180 -5.24 -18.67 -9.55
N ALA A 181 -5.03 -17.90 -8.48
CA ALA A 181 -3.79 -17.12 -8.30
C ALA A 181 -2.55 -18.00 -8.23
N LYS A 182 -2.63 -19.16 -7.56
CA LYS A 182 -1.51 -20.11 -7.45
C LYS A 182 -1.10 -20.68 -8.81
N GLU A 183 -2.07 -20.94 -9.69
CA GLU A 183 -1.81 -21.46 -11.03
C GLU A 183 -1.02 -20.44 -11.85
N ARG A 184 -1.47 -19.16 -11.88
CA ARG A 184 -0.79 -18.09 -12.63
C ARG A 184 0.60 -17.78 -12.11
N MET A 185 0.88 -17.97 -10.81
CA MET A 185 2.23 -17.80 -10.28
C MET A 185 3.16 -18.92 -10.73
N LYS A 186 2.64 -20.13 -10.97
CA LYS A 186 3.44 -21.28 -11.41
C LYS A 186 3.72 -21.28 -12.91
N THR A 187 2.82 -20.74 -13.74
CA THR A 187 2.93 -20.80 -15.21
C THR A 187 4.29 -20.33 -15.73
N PRO A 188 4.80 -19.13 -15.37
CA PRO A 188 6.09 -18.65 -15.89
C PRO A 188 7.28 -19.51 -15.41
N SER A 189 7.16 -20.08 -14.22
CA SER A 189 8.21 -20.92 -13.64
C SER A 189 8.24 -22.30 -14.28
N GLN A 190 7.09 -22.87 -14.62
CA GLN A 190 6.99 -24.22 -15.22
C GLN A 190 7.48 -24.27 -16.67
N GLU A 191 7.32 -23.18 -17.44
CA GLU A 191 7.85 -23.08 -18.80
C GLU A 191 9.38 -23.23 -18.82
N MET A 192 10.08 -22.76 -17.78
CA MET A 192 11.53 -22.91 -17.64
C MET A 192 11.96 -24.37 -17.37
N TRP A 193 11.20 -25.12 -16.57
CA TRP A 193 11.45 -26.56 -16.34
C TRP A 193 11.19 -27.41 -17.58
N ILE A 194 10.15 -27.09 -18.36
CA ILE A 194 9.87 -27.80 -19.62
C ILE A 194 10.99 -27.57 -20.64
N MET A 195 11.57 -26.36 -20.70
CA MET A 195 12.74 -26.09 -21.55
C MET A 195 14.03 -26.76 -21.07
N GLU A 196 14.24 -26.90 -19.76
CA GLU A 196 15.37 -27.69 -19.23
C GLU A 196 15.20 -29.19 -19.53
N GLU A 197 14.02 -29.78 -19.32
CA GLU A 197 13.78 -31.20 -19.61
C GLU A 197 13.85 -31.51 -21.11
N THR A 198 13.40 -30.61 -21.99
CA THR A 198 13.57 -30.79 -23.44
C THR A 198 15.02 -30.63 -23.89
N ASN A 199 15.82 -29.76 -23.26
CA ASN A 199 17.25 -29.67 -23.56
C ASN A 199 18.07 -30.84 -22.98
N VAL A 200 17.67 -31.43 -21.85
CA VAL A 200 18.31 -32.63 -21.28
C VAL A 200 17.94 -33.89 -22.08
N MET A 201 16.70 -33.99 -22.59
CA MET A 201 16.28 -35.08 -23.48
C MET A 201 16.90 -35.01 -24.89
N CYS A 202 17.38 -33.85 -25.34
CA CYS A 202 18.03 -33.69 -26.64
C CYS A 202 19.53 -34.05 -26.64
N ILE A 203 20.15 -34.24 -25.47
CA ILE A 203 21.60 -34.54 -25.34
C ILE A 203 21.89 -36.07 -25.23
N ILE A 204 20.88 -36.93 -25.11
CA ILE A 204 21.05 -38.39 -24.93
C ILE A 204 20.63 -39.19 -26.19
N SER A 205 20.59 -38.56 -27.36
CA SER A 205 20.20 -39.26 -28.59
C SER A 205 21.04 -38.89 -29.80
N HIS A 206 22.37 -38.90 -29.72
CA HIS A 206 23.29 -38.97 -30.88
C HIS A 206 24.40 -39.98 -30.60
#